data_AF-A0A397HZH6-F1
#
_entry.id   AF-A0A397HZH6-F1
#
_cell.length_a   1.000
_cell.length_b   1.000
_cell.length_c   1.000
_cell.angle_alpha   90.00
_cell.angle_beta   90.00
_cell.angle_gamma   90.00
#
_symmetry.space_group_name_H-M   'P 1'
#
loop_
_entity.id
_entity.type
_entity.pdbx_description
1 polymer ?
#
loop_
_entity_poly.entity_id
_entity_poly.type
_entity_poly.pdbx_seq_one_letter_code
_entity_poly.pdbx_strand_id
1 'polypeptide(L)'
;MSDNIPPSVEVVKLWNPKEVITFLESKKDELFLYDEDIDIIKKNRVAGIDFLEFSQGDLGELGMLSGPAKRIMILVNKIKSEGQGEQKKEPQDLKRHLDIIAERLDGMSHEMKKIRLQSEVAWFSAPGLKTATEKGTFIKSNSTCINFPFKLTTTSQRKGYGKFKNPPSPEVPEKTLQEYFINECKPLQTFKDSKLVVEDVHSIPLLATRKPDFVFIERGCPLDALHVVAVGEIKKPDKQFSNADVGQAVSFGEKVLELQPRRAHVYVVLTDCRLIFIYKVTRCKFNIKKDLRFSYEYVMPENLKFEIKGHPPNGWRYLVTILECNREDLGWVDPSIEFNSDTVKLVRSINTGRTSIVYEGKLNDMDSVVVKLAKKEDYSSCFEVEKNMLQNLENIPHIPKLLLYKENSLVTSPLGTKVKNFQKEDIRNIIETLRIVHSRNIVHMDLRRYNFIRDDSGKILIIDWGYSVLKNGNGRFAGALECMPDDILKFLVNGEQITYLPYIDLICLVRSFYLMLHKPTKTDIKRISFNGVYDFKSRAKDALAFWSSHGKSDFWQKIHQEANDLNYDNLIKELEVLF
;
A
#
# COMPACT_ATOMS: atom_id res chain seq x y z
N MET A 1 -28.98 29.87 27.96
CA MET A 1 -29.70 30.13 26.69
C MET A 1 -29.25 31.49 26.19
N SER A 2 -28.50 31.51 25.10
CA SER A 2 -28.33 32.66 24.20
C SER A 2 -28.03 32.08 22.83
N ASP A 3 -28.73 32.58 21.82
CA ASP A 3 -28.86 31.98 20.49
C ASP A 3 -27.52 31.73 19.80
N ASN A 4 -27.30 30.48 19.40
CA ASN A 4 -26.08 30.01 18.74
C ASN A 4 -26.17 30.15 17.21
N ILE A 5 -26.95 31.12 16.73
CA ILE A 5 -27.20 31.36 15.32
C ILE A 5 -26.19 32.42 14.84
N PRO A 6 -25.30 32.09 13.89
CA PRO A 6 -24.44 33.05 13.23
C PRO A 6 -25.24 34.22 12.64
N PRO A 7 -24.73 35.45 12.69
CA PRO A 7 -25.37 36.59 12.05
C PRO A 7 -25.38 36.43 10.53
N SER A 8 -26.40 36.95 9.85
CA SER A 8 -26.49 36.87 8.39
C SER A 8 -25.42 37.73 7.72
N VAL A 9 -25.09 37.39 6.47
CA VAL A 9 -24.10 38.12 5.66
C VAL A 9 -24.48 39.61 5.51
N GLU A 10 -25.77 39.91 5.35
CA GLU A 10 -26.29 41.27 5.21
C GLU A 10 -26.05 42.10 6.47
N VAL A 11 -26.20 41.49 7.65
CA VAL A 11 -25.94 42.13 8.94
C VAL A 11 -24.44 42.36 9.11
N VAL A 12 -23.62 41.35 8.83
CA VAL A 12 -22.16 41.46 8.97
C VAL A 12 -21.57 42.50 8.04
N LYS A 13 -22.07 42.65 6.80
CA LYS A 13 -21.58 43.70 5.87
C LYS A 13 -21.70 45.13 6.40
N LEU A 14 -22.64 45.38 7.31
CA LEU A 14 -22.88 46.71 7.89
C LEU A 14 -22.04 46.97 9.14
N TRP A 15 -21.28 45.99 9.63
CA TRP A 15 -20.50 46.15 10.85
C TRP A 15 -19.35 47.14 10.70
N ASN A 16 -19.26 48.05 11.66
CA ASN A 16 -18.06 48.84 11.88
C ASN A 16 -16.96 47.98 12.57
N PRO A 17 -15.70 48.43 12.58
CA PRO A 17 -14.61 47.65 13.16
C PRO A 17 -14.82 47.28 14.64
N LYS A 18 -15.52 48.09 15.44
CA LYS A 18 -15.81 47.77 16.84
C LYS A 18 -16.78 46.61 16.97
N GLU A 19 -17.74 46.50 16.05
CA GLU A 19 -18.72 45.40 16.00
C GLU A 19 -18.05 44.08 15.58
N VAL A 20 -17.13 44.10 14.62
CA VAL A 20 -16.29 42.94 14.25
C VAL A 20 -15.49 42.44 15.46
N ILE A 21 -14.84 43.33 16.19
CA ILE A 21 -14.07 42.97 17.39
C ILE A 21 -14.97 42.41 18.48
N THR A 22 -16.11 43.05 18.76
CA THR A 22 -17.08 42.58 19.76
C THR A 22 -17.58 41.18 19.43
N PHE A 23 -17.83 40.90 18.16
CA PHE A 23 -18.22 39.56 17.70
C PHE A 23 -17.11 38.52 17.90
N LEU A 24 -15.87 38.84 17.51
CA LEU A 24 -14.74 37.92 17.69
C LEU A 24 -14.44 37.65 19.17
N GLU A 25 -14.56 38.67 20.04
CA GLU A 25 -14.44 38.51 21.50
C GLU A 25 -15.52 37.56 22.04
N SER A 26 -16.77 37.67 21.56
CA SER A 26 -17.85 36.75 21.94
C SER A 26 -17.61 35.30 21.50
N LYS A 27 -16.72 35.09 20.52
CA LYS A 27 -16.34 33.78 19.96
C LYS A 27 -14.93 33.34 20.35
N LYS A 28 -14.25 34.09 21.21
CA LYS A 28 -12.86 33.89 21.59
C LYS A 28 -12.59 32.49 22.14
N ASP A 29 -13.43 32.04 23.08
CA ASP A 29 -13.30 30.70 23.69
C ASP A 29 -13.65 29.58 22.70
N GLU A 30 -14.68 29.75 21.87
CA GLU A 30 -15.10 28.77 20.86
C GLU A 30 -14.00 28.55 19.80
N LEU A 31 -13.34 29.64 19.42
CA LEU A 31 -12.33 29.65 18.36
C LEU A 31 -10.90 29.55 18.88
N PHE A 32 -10.71 29.41 20.20
CA PHE A 32 -9.38 29.40 20.83
C PHE A 32 -8.50 30.54 20.30
N LEU A 33 -9.01 31.76 20.34
CA LEU A 33 -8.29 32.98 19.98
C LEU A 33 -7.68 33.62 21.23
N TYR A 34 -6.47 34.14 21.11
CA TYR A 34 -5.85 34.93 22.18
C TYR A 34 -6.06 36.44 21.93
N ASP A 35 -5.83 37.26 22.95
CA ASP A 35 -5.96 38.72 22.84
C ASP A 35 -5.06 39.28 21.71
N GLU A 36 -3.89 38.69 21.52
CA GLU A 36 -2.96 39.05 20.45
C GLU A 36 -3.54 38.81 19.05
N ASP A 37 -4.35 37.77 18.87
CA ASP A 37 -4.99 37.45 17.59
C ASP A 37 -6.08 38.47 17.24
N ILE A 38 -6.89 38.85 18.23
CA ILE A 38 -7.95 39.85 18.07
C ILE A 38 -7.35 41.25 17.91
N ASP A 39 -6.24 41.54 18.59
CA ASP A 39 -5.50 42.79 18.46
C ASP A 39 -4.95 43.00 17.03
N ILE A 40 -4.60 41.95 16.30
CA ILE A 40 -4.20 42.05 14.89
C ILE A 40 -5.36 42.58 14.04
N ILE A 41 -6.57 42.05 14.21
CA ILE A 41 -7.77 42.54 13.51
C ILE A 41 -8.10 43.98 13.93
N LYS A 42 -7.96 44.29 15.22
CA LYS A 42 -8.23 45.60 15.80
C LYS A 42 -7.26 46.68 15.29
N LYS A 43 -5.96 46.38 15.24
CA LYS A 43 -4.91 47.29 14.74
C LYS A 43 -5.11 47.62 13.27
N ASN A 44 -5.62 46.67 12.49
CA ASN A 44 -5.90 46.83 11.07
C ASN A 44 -7.29 47.40 10.76
N ARG A 45 -8.09 47.73 11.79
CA ARG A 45 -9.42 48.39 11.67
C ARG A 45 -10.36 47.68 10.67
N VAL A 46 -10.36 46.36 10.69
CA VAL A 46 -11.14 45.53 9.76
C VAL A 46 -12.64 45.77 9.96
N ALA A 47 -13.35 46.22 8.92
CA ALA A 47 -14.80 46.37 8.93
C ALA A 47 -15.49 45.08 8.47
N GLY A 48 -16.81 45.00 8.62
CA GLY A 48 -17.57 43.79 8.35
C GLY A 48 -17.50 43.29 6.90
N ILE A 49 -17.41 44.19 5.93
CA ILE A 49 -17.21 43.84 4.51
C ILE A 49 -15.83 43.20 4.29
N ASP A 50 -14.78 43.78 4.87
CA ASP A 50 -13.40 43.26 4.76
C ASP A 50 -13.26 41.92 5.48
N PHE A 51 -13.89 41.80 6.64
CA PHE A 51 -13.95 40.57 7.43
C PHE A 51 -14.57 39.41 6.65
N LEU A 52 -15.61 39.68 5.86
CA LEU A 52 -16.22 38.69 5.00
C LEU A 52 -15.36 38.37 3.77
N GLU A 53 -14.52 39.28 3.29
CA GLU A 53 -13.75 39.08 2.05
C GLU A 53 -12.35 38.51 2.26
N PHE A 54 -11.88 38.42 3.50
CA PHE A 54 -10.57 37.84 3.78
C PHE A 54 -10.38 36.43 3.25
N SER A 55 -9.15 36.16 2.81
CA SER A 55 -8.60 34.83 2.65
C SER A 55 -7.67 34.49 3.82
N GLN A 56 -7.36 33.20 3.97
CA GLN A 56 -6.36 32.77 4.96
C GLN A 56 -4.98 33.38 4.68
N GLY A 57 -4.67 33.71 3.41
CA GLY A 57 -3.43 34.38 3.01
C GLY A 57 -3.37 35.82 3.52
N ASP A 58 -4.46 36.57 3.39
CA ASP A 58 -4.54 37.97 3.80
C ASP A 58 -4.32 38.12 5.31
N LEU A 59 -4.91 37.24 6.11
CA LEU A 59 -4.68 37.20 7.56
C LEU A 59 -3.21 36.91 7.91
N GLY A 60 -2.55 36.05 7.13
CA GLY A 60 -1.13 35.76 7.27
C GLY A 60 -0.24 36.98 6.95
N GLU A 61 -0.60 37.76 5.94
CA GLU A 61 0.10 39.02 5.59
C GLU A 61 -0.04 40.10 6.66
N LEU A 62 -1.13 40.08 7.45
CA LEU A 62 -1.33 40.92 8.63
C LEU A 62 -0.55 40.44 9.87
N GLY A 63 0.22 39.36 9.75
CA GLY A 63 1.02 38.79 10.83
C GLY A 63 0.29 37.78 11.71
N MET A 64 -0.90 37.31 11.31
CA MET A 64 -1.64 36.29 12.06
C MET A 64 -1.04 34.90 11.84
N LEU A 65 -0.90 34.12 12.92
CA LEU A 65 -0.45 32.73 12.83
C LEU A 65 -1.47 31.88 12.05
N SER A 66 -0.96 30.86 11.35
CA SER A 66 -1.77 30.03 10.44
C SER A 66 -2.95 29.31 11.11
N GLY A 67 -2.84 29.01 12.42
CA GLY A 67 -3.90 28.38 13.20
C GLY A 67 -5.12 29.29 13.43
N PRO A 68 -4.96 30.43 14.14
CA PRO A 68 -6.01 31.44 14.30
C PRO A 68 -6.62 31.90 12.97
N ALA A 69 -5.78 32.15 11.95
CA ALA A 69 -6.24 32.55 10.62
C ALA A 69 -7.19 31.51 10.01
N LYS A 70 -6.87 30.21 10.11
CA LYS A 70 -7.72 29.13 9.61
C LYS A 70 -9.07 29.07 10.36
N ARG A 71 -9.09 29.30 11.67
CA ARG A 71 -10.32 29.24 12.49
C ARG A 71 -11.25 30.41 12.20
N ILE A 72 -10.71 31.62 12.05
CA ILE A 72 -11.48 32.79 11.61
C ILE A 72 -12.06 32.55 10.20
N MET A 73 -11.29 31.96 9.28
CA MET A 73 -11.80 31.64 7.94
C MET A 73 -12.94 30.61 7.93
N ILE A 74 -12.89 29.61 8.80
CA ILE A 74 -13.98 28.65 8.95
C ILE A 74 -15.26 29.37 9.44
N LEU A 75 -15.12 30.29 10.40
CA LEU A 75 -16.25 31.09 10.91
C LEU A 75 -16.87 31.97 9.80
N VAL A 76 -16.04 32.67 9.03
CA VAL A 76 -16.49 33.51 7.90
C VAL A 76 -17.23 32.68 6.85
N ASN A 77 -16.73 31.49 6.52
CA ASN A 77 -17.40 30.58 5.58
C ASN A 77 -18.75 30.08 6.11
N LYS A 78 -18.84 29.84 7.43
CA LYS A 78 -20.11 29.46 8.07
C LYS A 78 -21.16 30.57 7.93
N ILE A 79 -20.78 31.82 8.24
CA ILE A 79 -21.63 33.01 8.07
C ILE A 79 -22.12 33.13 6.60
N LYS A 80 -21.23 32.91 5.63
CA LYS A 80 -21.58 32.94 4.19
C LYS A 80 -22.53 31.82 3.76
N SER A 81 -22.43 30.64 4.38
CA SER A 81 -23.22 29.46 4.02
C SER A 81 -24.65 29.50 4.55
N GLU A 82 -24.90 30.20 5.66
CA GLU A 82 -26.22 30.27 6.29
C GLU A 82 -27.10 31.42 5.73
N GLY A 83 -26.54 32.33 4.93
CA GLY A 83 -27.25 33.48 4.34
C GLY A 83 -27.92 33.23 2.97
N GLN A 84 -27.94 32.02 2.44
CA GLN A 84 -28.52 31.74 1.10
C GLN A 84 -29.84 30.97 1.18
N GLY A 85 -30.91 31.70 1.55
CA GLY A 85 -32.29 31.30 1.33
C GLY A 85 -32.79 31.72 -0.06
N GLU A 86 -33.31 30.75 -0.81
CA GLU A 86 -34.21 30.86 -1.97
C GLU A 86 -33.77 31.65 -3.23
N GLN A 87 -33.38 30.92 -4.29
CA GLN A 87 -34.07 30.94 -5.61
C GLN A 87 -33.39 30.03 -6.69
N LYS A 88 -34.19 29.07 -7.18
CA LYS A 88 -34.26 28.42 -8.53
C LYS A 88 -33.05 27.65 -9.15
N LYS A 89 -33.20 26.32 -9.08
CA LYS A 89 -33.06 25.22 -10.09
C LYS A 89 -31.73 24.97 -10.84
N GLU A 90 -31.14 23.80 -10.49
CA GLU A 90 -30.25 22.87 -11.24
C GLU A 90 -29.12 23.46 -12.11
N PRO A 91 -27.86 23.38 -11.62
CA PRO A 91 -26.99 22.23 -11.92
C PRO A 91 -26.21 21.73 -10.68
N GLN A 92 -26.78 21.90 -9.49
CA GLN A 92 -26.14 21.52 -8.22
C GLN A 92 -26.36 20.06 -7.84
N ASP A 93 -27.40 19.36 -8.31
CA ASP A 93 -27.57 17.93 -7.99
C ASP A 93 -26.54 17.05 -8.69
N LEU A 94 -26.08 17.44 -9.89
CA LEU A 94 -24.99 16.76 -10.58
C LEU A 94 -23.65 17.02 -9.88
N LYS A 95 -23.43 18.25 -9.37
CA LYS A 95 -22.19 18.62 -8.69
C LYS A 95 -22.12 18.09 -7.26
N ARG A 96 -23.25 18.07 -6.52
CA ARG A 96 -23.37 17.36 -5.23
C ARG A 96 -23.22 15.85 -5.43
N HIS A 97 -23.78 15.26 -6.49
CA HIS A 97 -23.51 13.84 -6.77
C HIS A 97 -22.04 13.61 -7.09
N LEU A 98 -21.40 14.47 -7.89
CA LEU A 98 -19.97 14.36 -8.20
C LEU A 98 -19.07 14.61 -6.99
N ASP A 99 -19.42 15.54 -6.11
CA ASP A 99 -18.66 15.85 -4.88
C ASP A 99 -18.90 14.77 -3.80
N ILE A 100 -20.10 14.19 -3.71
CA ILE A 100 -20.39 13.02 -2.86
C ILE A 100 -19.71 11.77 -3.42
N ILE A 101 -19.64 11.61 -4.75
CA ILE A 101 -18.86 10.54 -5.40
C ILE A 101 -17.37 10.79 -5.20
N ALA A 102 -16.90 12.03 -5.27
CA ALA A 102 -15.50 12.39 -5.02
C ALA A 102 -15.14 12.20 -3.55
N GLU A 103 -15.96 12.60 -2.59
CA GLU A 103 -15.77 12.32 -1.15
C GLU A 103 -15.93 10.83 -0.84
N ARG A 104 -16.82 10.10 -1.53
CA ARG A 104 -16.85 8.63 -1.44
C ARG A 104 -15.61 8.00 -2.06
N LEU A 105 -15.09 8.50 -3.18
CA LEU A 105 -13.87 7.99 -3.83
C LEU A 105 -12.62 8.34 -3.03
N ASP A 106 -12.59 9.52 -2.39
CA ASP A 106 -11.48 9.98 -1.58
C ASP A 106 -11.54 9.34 -0.18
N GLY A 107 -12.75 9.12 0.35
CA GLY A 107 -13.04 8.29 1.52
C GLY A 107 -12.76 6.80 1.28
N MET A 108 -13.08 6.26 0.11
CA MET A 108 -12.71 4.92 -0.34
C MET A 108 -11.21 4.82 -0.61
N SER A 109 -10.57 5.87 -1.13
CA SER A 109 -9.12 5.98 -1.23
C SER A 109 -8.50 6.01 0.17
N HIS A 110 -9.13 6.66 1.15
CA HIS A 110 -8.69 6.68 2.54
C HIS A 110 -8.94 5.36 3.30
N GLU A 111 -10.03 4.66 3.00
CA GLU A 111 -10.36 3.31 3.50
C GLU A 111 -9.45 2.25 2.84
N MET A 112 -9.20 2.34 1.53
CA MET A 112 -8.21 1.54 0.79
C MET A 112 -6.79 1.79 1.33
N LYS A 113 -6.45 3.05 1.68
CA LYS A 113 -5.20 3.42 2.38
C LYS A 113 -5.07 2.75 3.77
N LYS A 114 -6.17 2.33 4.40
CA LYS A 114 -6.20 1.73 5.75
C LYS A 114 -6.24 0.19 5.77
N ILE A 115 -6.43 -0.47 4.62
CA ILE A 115 -6.42 -1.95 4.50
C ILE A 115 -5.01 -2.53 4.39
N ARG A 116 -3.97 -1.71 4.21
CA ARG A 116 -2.57 -2.16 4.18
C ARG A 116 -1.92 -2.09 5.56
N LEU A 117 -2.17 -3.07 6.43
CA LEU A 117 -1.24 -3.40 7.51
C LEU A 117 -1.63 -4.73 8.18
N GLN A 118 -0.91 -5.78 7.82
CA GLN A 118 -0.12 -6.64 8.73
C GLN A 118 0.20 -7.96 8.02
N SER A 119 1.42 -8.44 8.28
CA SER A 119 2.15 -9.54 7.64
C SER A 119 2.69 -9.29 6.23
N GLU A 120 3.65 -8.37 6.09
CA GLU A 120 4.70 -8.59 5.09
C GLU A 120 6.03 -8.82 5.81
N VAL A 121 6.46 -10.07 5.70
CA VAL A 121 7.80 -10.57 5.90
C VAL A 121 8.70 -9.78 4.95
N ALA A 122 9.60 -8.95 5.52
CA ALA A 122 10.54 -8.09 4.82
C ALA A 122 11.09 -8.74 3.54
N TRP A 123 10.54 -8.36 2.39
CA TRP A 123 11.15 -8.63 1.10
C TRP A 123 12.30 -7.65 0.92
N PHE A 124 13.48 -8.08 1.34
CA PHE A 124 14.69 -7.75 0.61
C PHE A 124 14.65 -8.56 -0.68
N SER A 125 14.88 -7.88 -1.79
CA SER A 125 14.99 -8.43 -3.13
C SER A 125 15.90 -9.67 -3.16
N ALA A 126 15.34 -10.87 -3.36
CA ALA A 126 16.09 -12.14 -3.45
C ALA A 126 16.95 -12.50 -2.22
N PRO A 127 17.31 -13.79 -2.04
CA PRO A 127 18.46 -14.14 -1.23
C PRO A 127 19.73 -13.70 -1.97
N GLY A 128 19.95 -12.39 -2.04
CA GLY A 128 21.23 -11.80 -2.39
C GLY A 128 21.70 -11.02 -1.18
N LEU A 129 22.85 -11.38 -0.65
CA LEU A 129 23.56 -10.79 0.50
C LEU A 129 23.89 -9.28 0.36
N LYS A 130 23.15 -8.48 -0.42
CA LYS A 130 23.57 -7.14 -0.85
C LYS A 130 22.70 -6.02 -0.25
N THR A 131 23.31 -5.21 0.60
CA THR A 131 22.86 -3.90 1.07
C THR A 131 22.58 -2.94 -0.10
N ALA A 132 21.84 -1.84 0.16
CA ALA A 132 21.63 -0.79 -0.84
C ALA A 132 22.96 -0.26 -1.41
N THR A 133 23.97 -0.11 -0.55
CA THR A 133 25.33 0.27 -0.93
C THR A 133 25.94 -0.72 -1.92
N GLU A 134 25.92 -2.02 -1.62
CA GLU A 134 26.48 -3.05 -2.52
C GLU A 134 25.74 -3.10 -3.86
N LYS A 135 24.42 -2.89 -3.85
CA LYS A 135 23.62 -2.78 -5.07
C LYS A 135 24.04 -1.57 -5.92
N GLY A 136 24.16 -0.38 -5.32
CA GLY A 136 24.60 0.79 -6.07
C GLY A 136 26.03 0.68 -6.56
N THR A 137 26.94 0.06 -5.79
CA THR A 137 28.29 -0.25 -6.26
C THR A 137 28.23 -1.13 -7.51
N PHE A 138 27.45 -2.21 -7.46
CA PHE A 138 27.26 -3.09 -8.61
C PHE A 138 26.74 -2.32 -9.84
N ILE A 139 25.74 -1.47 -9.65
CA ILE A 139 25.11 -0.73 -10.75
C ILE A 139 26.12 0.26 -11.36
N LYS A 140 26.79 1.08 -10.56
CA LYS A 140 27.80 2.00 -11.08
C LYS A 140 28.91 1.30 -11.87
N SER A 141 29.30 0.09 -11.47
CA SER A 141 30.35 -0.67 -12.15
C SER A 141 29.89 -1.48 -13.37
N ASN A 142 28.60 -1.83 -13.47
CA ASN A 142 28.10 -2.78 -14.48
C ASN A 142 26.97 -2.22 -15.37
N SER A 143 26.44 -1.03 -15.09
CA SER A 143 25.42 -0.42 -15.93
C SER A 143 25.99 0.14 -17.22
N THR A 144 25.25 0.02 -18.32
CA THR A 144 25.62 0.61 -19.60
C THR A 144 25.08 2.03 -19.71
N CYS A 145 25.95 2.98 -20.07
CA CYS A 145 25.51 4.33 -20.42
C CYS A 145 24.77 4.30 -21.76
N ILE A 146 23.61 4.94 -21.82
CA ILE A 146 22.82 5.11 -23.04
C ILE A 146 22.49 6.59 -23.27
N ASN A 147 22.19 6.94 -24.51
CA ASN A 147 21.59 8.24 -24.82
C ASN A 147 20.16 8.28 -24.27
N PHE A 148 19.65 9.50 -24.03
CA PHE A 148 18.24 9.66 -23.70
C PHE A 148 17.38 9.11 -24.85
N PRO A 149 16.51 8.12 -24.61
CA PRO A 149 15.93 7.30 -25.67
C PRO A 149 14.73 7.95 -26.37
N PHE A 150 14.29 9.13 -25.92
CA PHE A 150 13.10 9.79 -26.44
C PHE A 150 13.45 11.06 -27.21
N LYS A 151 12.60 11.41 -28.19
CA LYS A 151 12.69 12.69 -28.88
C LYS A 151 12.39 13.79 -27.88
N LEU A 152 13.36 14.68 -27.66
CA LEU A 152 13.23 15.75 -26.68
C LEU A 152 12.07 16.68 -26.99
N THR A 153 11.36 17.04 -25.93
CA THR A 153 10.31 18.04 -25.96
C THR A 153 10.77 19.35 -26.62
N THR A 154 9.83 19.98 -27.33
CA THR A 154 9.94 21.36 -27.82
C THR A 154 9.19 22.33 -26.91
N THR A 155 8.58 21.84 -25.82
CA THR A 155 7.84 22.65 -24.86
C THR A 155 8.77 23.63 -24.17
N SER A 156 8.25 24.85 -23.96
CA SER A 156 8.95 25.90 -23.23
C SER A 156 8.09 26.41 -22.08
N GLN A 157 8.69 26.66 -20.93
CA GLN A 157 7.98 27.21 -19.77
C GLN A 157 8.05 28.74 -19.76
N ARG A 158 6.90 29.41 -19.84
CA ARG A 158 6.81 30.88 -19.74
C ARG A 158 6.64 31.36 -18.29
N LYS A 159 5.96 30.57 -17.43
CA LYS A 159 5.70 30.91 -16.02
C LYS A 159 6.96 30.83 -15.13
N GLY A 160 6.86 31.33 -13.90
CA GLY A 160 7.94 31.36 -12.91
C GLY A 160 8.32 29.98 -12.35
N TYR A 161 7.32 29.22 -11.88
CA TYR A 161 7.43 27.84 -11.39
C TYR A 161 7.49 26.81 -12.54
N GLY A 162 8.12 25.66 -12.27
CA GLY A 162 8.41 24.62 -13.26
C GLY A 162 9.70 24.89 -14.02
N LYS A 163 10.65 25.59 -13.41
CA LYS A 163 11.97 25.95 -13.97
C LYS A 163 13.12 25.58 -13.05
N PHE A 164 12.84 25.06 -11.86
CA PHE A 164 13.81 24.65 -10.87
C PHE A 164 14.88 25.73 -10.59
N LYS A 165 14.50 27.02 -10.60
CA LYS A 165 15.45 28.14 -10.56
C LYS A 165 16.20 28.24 -9.25
N ASN A 166 15.51 28.00 -8.13
CA ASN A 166 15.99 28.25 -6.78
C ASN A 166 15.89 26.96 -5.95
N PRO A 167 16.62 25.89 -6.32
CA PRO A 167 16.60 24.66 -5.55
C PRO A 167 17.11 24.94 -4.13
N PRO A 168 16.48 24.38 -3.09
CA PRO A 168 16.89 24.59 -1.71
C PRO A 168 18.37 24.29 -1.45
N SER A 169 18.91 24.88 -0.37
CA SER A 169 20.27 24.58 0.11
C SER A 169 20.37 23.09 0.52
N PRO A 170 21.53 22.42 0.37
CA PRO A 170 21.71 21.04 0.83
C PRO A 170 21.47 20.83 2.34
N GLU A 171 21.60 21.89 3.13
CA GLU A 171 21.46 21.88 4.59
C GLU A 171 20.00 21.74 5.05
N VAL A 172 19.03 21.97 4.16
CA VAL A 172 17.62 21.85 4.52
C VAL A 172 17.23 20.38 4.79
N PRO A 173 16.14 20.14 5.53
CA PRO A 173 15.56 18.80 5.65
C PRO A 173 15.14 18.23 4.28
N GLU A 174 15.30 16.93 4.06
CA GLU A 174 14.95 16.23 2.80
C GLU A 174 13.49 16.48 2.39
N LYS A 175 12.59 16.58 3.38
CA LYS A 175 11.20 16.97 3.18
C LYS A 175 11.02 18.28 2.41
N THR A 176 11.88 19.26 2.65
CA THR A 176 11.84 20.56 1.95
C THR A 176 12.19 20.40 0.47
N LEU A 177 13.12 19.49 0.15
CA LEU A 177 13.48 19.16 -1.24
C LEU A 177 12.33 18.42 -1.93
N GLN A 178 11.71 17.46 -1.23
CA GLN A 178 10.53 16.75 -1.72
C GLN A 178 9.39 17.73 -2.05
N GLU A 179 9.01 18.59 -1.09
CA GLU A 179 7.98 19.61 -1.28
C GLU A 179 8.31 20.57 -2.44
N TYR A 180 9.58 21.00 -2.55
CA TYR A 180 10.04 21.85 -3.65
C TYR A 180 9.90 21.15 -5.01
N PHE A 181 10.39 19.92 -5.15
CA PHE A 181 10.33 19.17 -6.41
C PHE A 181 8.89 18.98 -6.89
N ILE A 182 8.00 18.59 -5.97
CA ILE A 182 6.58 18.39 -6.29
C ILE A 182 5.93 19.71 -6.73
N ASN A 183 6.22 20.82 -6.06
CA ASN A 183 5.71 22.13 -6.43
C ASN A 183 6.23 22.63 -7.79
N GLU A 184 7.48 22.31 -8.15
CA GLU A 184 8.01 22.58 -9.49
C GLU A 184 7.37 21.69 -10.56
N CYS A 185 6.99 20.45 -10.23
CA CYS A 185 6.32 19.55 -11.16
C CYS A 185 4.84 19.95 -11.41
N LYS A 186 4.10 20.45 -10.42
CA LYS A 186 2.68 20.83 -10.55
C LYS A 186 2.35 21.65 -11.81
N PRO A 187 3.03 22.78 -12.12
CA PRO A 187 2.72 23.56 -13.32
C PRO A 187 3.08 22.83 -14.62
N LEU A 188 4.09 21.95 -14.62
CA LEU A 188 4.46 21.17 -15.81
C LEU A 188 3.34 20.21 -16.20
N GLN A 189 2.68 19.64 -15.20
CA GLN A 189 1.56 18.73 -15.39
C GLN A 189 0.27 19.43 -15.87
N THR A 190 0.24 20.76 -15.96
CA THR A 190 -0.91 21.50 -16.52
C THR A 190 -0.77 21.77 -18.02
N PHE A 191 0.35 21.40 -18.63
CA PHE A 191 0.52 21.52 -20.07
C PHE A 191 -0.41 20.58 -20.82
N LYS A 192 -0.95 21.07 -21.94
CA LYS A 192 -1.90 20.34 -22.79
C LYS A 192 -1.34 18.99 -23.25
N ASP A 193 -0.04 18.94 -23.50
CA ASP A 193 0.63 17.75 -24.04
C ASP A 193 1.13 16.80 -22.94
N SER A 194 1.02 17.17 -21.66
CA SER A 194 1.40 16.30 -20.55
C SER A 194 0.34 15.22 -20.33
N LYS A 195 0.74 13.97 -20.59
CA LYS A 195 -0.08 12.76 -20.45
C LYS A 195 0.04 12.14 -19.07
N LEU A 196 1.19 12.34 -18.43
CA LEU A 196 1.47 11.86 -17.08
C LEU A 196 1.39 12.98 -16.05
N VAL A 197 1.14 12.57 -14.81
CA VAL A 197 1.19 13.39 -13.60
C VAL A 197 2.27 12.85 -12.65
N VAL A 198 2.82 13.73 -11.82
CA VAL A 198 3.77 13.39 -10.76
C VAL A 198 3.02 13.42 -9.43
N GLU A 199 2.85 12.25 -8.84
CA GLU A 199 2.17 12.09 -7.55
C GLU A 199 3.20 11.98 -6.43
N ASP A 200 2.97 12.73 -5.35
CA ASP A 200 3.77 12.68 -4.14
C ASP A 200 3.37 11.48 -3.29
N VAL A 201 4.31 10.55 -3.06
CA VAL A 201 4.05 9.29 -2.36
C VAL A 201 5.07 8.97 -1.26
N HIS A 202 5.91 9.93 -0.86
CA HIS A 202 6.96 9.73 0.17
C HIS A 202 6.43 9.18 1.50
N SER A 203 5.17 9.47 1.84
CA SER A 203 4.52 8.97 3.05
C SER A 203 3.73 7.67 2.84
N ILE A 204 3.48 7.28 1.58
CA ILE A 204 2.57 6.21 1.17
C ILE A 204 3.37 4.95 0.80
N PRO A 205 3.09 3.80 1.41
CA PRO A 205 3.69 2.53 1.01
C PRO A 205 3.00 2.01 -0.28
N LEU A 206 3.23 2.71 -1.39
CA LEU A 206 2.57 2.43 -2.67
C LEU A 206 3.07 1.11 -3.26
N LEU A 207 4.38 0.86 -3.19
CA LEU A 207 5.04 -0.32 -3.73
C LEU A 207 5.14 -1.43 -2.66
N ALA A 208 3.98 -1.90 -2.21
CA ALA A 208 3.78 -2.80 -1.07
C ALA A 208 4.13 -2.15 0.29
N THR A 209 5.34 -2.34 0.81
CA THR A 209 5.82 -1.69 2.05
C THR A 209 6.80 -0.55 1.78
N ARG A 210 7.16 -0.35 0.51
CA ARG A 210 8.19 0.58 0.06
C ARG A 210 7.54 1.93 -0.28
N LYS A 211 8.19 3.00 0.16
CA LYS A 211 7.75 4.40 -0.03
C LYS A 211 8.77 5.11 -0.92
N PRO A 212 8.59 5.11 -2.25
CA PRO A 212 9.35 6.04 -3.10
C PRO A 212 8.90 7.47 -2.79
N ASP A 213 9.70 8.47 -3.16
CA ASP A 213 9.31 9.86 -2.95
C ASP A 213 8.17 10.30 -3.89
N PHE A 214 8.25 9.90 -5.15
CA PHE A 214 7.24 10.24 -6.15
C PHE A 214 7.08 9.16 -7.21
N VAL A 215 5.96 9.19 -7.93
CA VAL A 215 5.71 8.32 -9.09
C VAL A 215 5.12 9.12 -10.23
N PHE A 216 5.35 8.62 -11.45
CA PHE A 216 4.65 9.07 -12.65
C PHE A 216 3.50 8.11 -12.91
N ILE A 217 2.29 8.64 -13.04
CA ILE A 217 1.10 7.87 -13.43
C ILE A 217 0.40 8.59 -14.59
N GLU A 218 -0.40 7.86 -15.36
CA GLU A 218 -1.24 8.48 -16.38
C GLU A 218 -2.33 9.34 -15.74
N ARG A 219 -2.62 10.49 -16.37
CA ARG A 219 -3.63 11.43 -15.88
C ARG A 219 -5.00 10.75 -15.78
N GLY A 220 -5.63 10.87 -14.61
CA GLY A 220 -6.97 10.33 -14.34
C GLY A 220 -6.97 8.87 -13.89
N CYS A 221 -5.82 8.18 -13.87
CA CYS A 221 -5.71 6.87 -13.25
C CYS A 221 -5.67 6.98 -11.72
N PRO A 222 -6.22 5.99 -11.00
CA PRO A 222 -6.09 5.94 -9.55
C PRO A 222 -4.65 5.67 -9.13
N LEU A 223 -4.29 6.11 -7.93
CA LEU A 223 -2.97 5.88 -7.35
C LEU A 223 -2.83 4.42 -6.87
N ASP A 224 -2.39 3.54 -7.76
CA ASP A 224 -2.04 2.15 -7.47
C ASP A 224 -0.70 1.74 -8.10
N ALA A 225 -0.04 0.73 -7.52
CA ALA A 225 1.21 0.18 -8.03
C ALA A 225 1.09 -0.31 -9.48
N LEU A 226 -0.07 -0.76 -9.94
CA LEU A 226 -0.30 -1.17 -11.34
C LEU A 226 -0.31 0.00 -12.32
N HIS A 227 -0.58 1.23 -11.87
CA HIS A 227 -0.60 2.43 -12.71
C HIS A 227 0.72 3.20 -12.71
N VAL A 228 1.71 2.79 -11.91
CA VAL A 228 3.04 3.40 -11.89
C VAL A 228 3.73 3.19 -13.24
N VAL A 229 3.95 4.28 -13.96
CA VAL A 229 4.65 4.33 -15.25
C VAL A 229 6.15 4.53 -15.03
N ALA A 230 6.56 5.38 -14.10
CA ALA A 230 7.95 5.53 -13.68
C ALA A 230 7.99 5.88 -12.18
N VAL A 231 9.13 5.67 -11.55
CA VAL A 231 9.29 5.91 -10.10
C VAL A 231 10.45 6.85 -9.83
N GLY A 232 10.33 7.66 -8.79
CA GLY A 232 11.26 8.72 -8.46
C GLY A 232 11.72 8.69 -7.01
N GLU A 233 12.99 9.05 -6.81
CA GLU A 233 13.59 9.29 -5.50
C GLU A 233 14.29 10.64 -5.50
N ILE A 234 14.13 11.36 -4.39
CA ILE A 234 14.74 12.65 -4.11
C ILE A 234 15.78 12.44 -3.02
N LYS A 235 16.98 12.93 -3.24
CA LYS A 235 18.07 12.84 -2.27
C LYS A 235 18.69 14.20 -2.05
N LYS A 236 19.32 14.37 -0.88
CA LYS A 236 20.01 15.61 -0.59
C LYS A 236 21.16 15.83 -1.59
N PRO A 237 21.40 17.08 -2.00
CA PRO A 237 22.54 17.40 -2.83
C PRO A 237 23.83 17.09 -2.06
N ASP A 238 24.64 16.16 -2.59
CA ASP A 238 26.04 15.97 -2.23
C ASP A 238 26.86 16.07 -3.53
N LYS A 239 28.20 16.05 -3.45
CA LYS A 239 29.07 16.15 -4.64
C LYS A 239 28.66 15.16 -5.74
N GLN A 240 28.22 13.96 -5.36
CA GLN A 240 27.59 12.94 -6.20
C GLN A 240 26.68 12.06 -5.35
N PHE A 241 25.66 11.44 -5.94
CA PHE A 241 24.86 10.43 -5.24
C PHE A 241 25.71 9.26 -4.76
N SER A 242 25.50 8.87 -3.51
CA SER A 242 26.20 7.73 -2.91
C SER A 242 25.77 6.41 -3.57
N ASN A 243 26.51 5.34 -3.31
CA ASN A 243 26.09 4.02 -3.79
C ASN A 243 24.79 3.58 -3.11
N ALA A 244 24.55 3.98 -1.86
CA ALA A 244 23.30 3.69 -1.18
C ALA A 244 22.11 4.36 -1.88
N ASP A 245 22.26 5.62 -2.30
CA ASP A 245 21.21 6.38 -3.00
C ASP A 245 20.82 5.73 -4.32
N VAL A 246 21.82 5.41 -5.15
CA VAL A 246 21.60 4.71 -6.43
C VAL A 246 20.92 3.37 -6.20
N GLY A 247 21.45 2.57 -5.26
CA GLY A 247 20.91 1.25 -4.95
C GLY A 247 19.49 1.30 -4.38
N GLN A 248 19.14 2.34 -3.62
CA GLN A 248 17.79 2.57 -3.14
C GLN A 248 16.85 2.93 -4.29
N ALA A 249 17.18 3.94 -5.09
CA ALA A 249 16.35 4.41 -6.20
C ALA A 249 15.99 3.27 -7.17
N VAL A 250 17.00 2.57 -7.71
CA VAL A 250 16.78 1.47 -8.65
C VAL A 250 16.03 0.28 -8.05
N SER A 251 16.14 0.05 -6.73
CA SER A 251 15.37 -1.01 -6.06
C SER A 251 13.87 -0.74 -6.06
N PHE A 252 13.43 0.52 -6.16
CA PHE A 252 12.02 0.83 -6.40
C PHE A 252 11.59 0.42 -7.81
N GLY A 253 12.45 0.64 -8.82
CA GLY A 253 12.20 0.15 -10.19
C GLY A 253 12.07 -1.36 -10.25
N GLU A 254 12.97 -2.11 -9.60
CA GLU A 254 12.83 -3.56 -9.46
C GLU A 254 11.49 -3.94 -8.83
N LYS A 255 11.06 -3.21 -7.79
CA LYS A 255 9.80 -3.48 -7.09
C LYS A 255 8.57 -3.21 -7.95
N VAL A 256 8.59 -2.15 -8.78
CA VAL A 256 7.54 -1.90 -9.76
C VAL A 256 7.42 -3.08 -10.73
N LEU A 257 8.54 -3.56 -11.26
CA LEU A 257 8.55 -4.73 -12.14
C LEU A 257 8.03 -5.98 -11.41
N GLU A 258 8.40 -6.22 -10.16
CA GLU A 258 7.85 -7.34 -9.39
C GLU A 258 6.32 -7.27 -9.27
N LEU A 259 5.73 -6.09 -9.09
CA LEU A 259 4.28 -5.88 -8.98
C LEU A 259 3.56 -5.78 -10.34
N GLN A 260 4.29 -5.58 -11.43
CA GLN A 260 3.78 -5.50 -12.81
C GLN A 260 4.40 -6.64 -13.65
N PRO A 261 3.88 -7.88 -13.53
CA PRO A 261 4.59 -9.08 -13.97
C PRO A 261 4.84 -9.17 -15.48
N ARG A 262 3.94 -8.62 -16.31
CA ARG A 262 4.10 -8.57 -17.78
C ARG A 262 5.06 -7.49 -18.25
N ARG A 263 5.46 -6.57 -17.37
CA ARG A 263 6.31 -5.44 -17.74
C ARG A 263 7.76 -5.85 -17.89
N ALA A 264 8.36 -5.44 -19.00
CA ALA A 264 9.74 -5.77 -19.35
C ALA A 264 10.76 -4.79 -18.73
N HIS A 265 10.45 -3.49 -18.68
CA HIS A 265 11.35 -2.49 -18.13
C HIS A 265 10.60 -1.30 -17.54
N VAL A 266 11.26 -0.54 -16.68
CA VAL A 266 10.74 0.69 -16.05
C VAL A 266 11.85 1.72 -15.91
N TYR A 267 11.49 3.00 -16.01
CA TYR A 267 12.40 4.11 -15.76
C TYR A 267 12.35 4.56 -14.30
N VAL A 268 13.52 4.87 -13.76
CA VAL A 268 13.72 5.36 -12.40
C VAL A 268 14.41 6.72 -12.47
N VAL A 269 13.84 7.70 -11.79
CA VAL A 269 14.39 9.06 -11.68
C VAL A 269 15.03 9.23 -10.31
N LEU A 270 16.28 9.67 -10.26
CA LEU A 270 16.97 10.07 -9.04
C LEU A 270 17.40 11.54 -9.18
N THR A 271 17.06 12.38 -8.19
CA THR A 271 17.30 13.82 -8.29
C THR A 271 17.56 14.47 -6.94
N ASP A 272 18.30 15.57 -6.97
CA ASP A 272 18.52 16.48 -5.84
C ASP A 272 17.89 17.86 -6.12
N CYS A 273 16.96 17.91 -7.07
CA CYS A 273 16.34 19.10 -7.64
C CYS A 273 17.29 20.02 -8.45
N ARG A 274 18.57 19.64 -8.62
CA ARG A 274 19.56 20.35 -9.44
C ARG A 274 19.95 19.53 -10.65
N LEU A 275 20.26 18.25 -10.42
CA LEU A 275 20.57 17.24 -11.42
C LEU A 275 19.46 16.21 -11.48
N ILE A 276 19.27 15.62 -12.65
CA ILE A 276 18.42 14.45 -12.85
C ILE A 276 19.26 13.29 -13.38
N PHE A 277 19.11 12.14 -12.74
CA PHE A 277 19.71 10.87 -13.13
C PHE A 277 18.56 9.95 -13.54
N ILE A 278 18.66 9.34 -14.71
CA ILE A 278 17.63 8.45 -15.22
C ILE A 278 18.25 7.08 -15.41
N TYR A 279 17.67 6.08 -14.74
CA TYR A 279 18.02 4.68 -14.88
C TYR A 279 16.89 3.95 -15.59
N LYS A 280 17.24 2.95 -16.38
CA LYS A 280 16.30 2.00 -16.96
C LYS A 280 16.60 0.63 -16.36
N VAL A 281 15.63 0.10 -15.63
CA VAL A 281 15.70 -1.24 -15.03
C VAL A 281 14.96 -2.18 -15.96
N THR A 282 15.63 -3.23 -16.44
CA THR A 282 15.05 -4.20 -17.38
C THR A 282 15.06 -5.59 -16.77
N ARG A 283 13.96 -6.32 -16.88
CA ARG A 283 13.85 -7.72 -16.46
C ARG A 283 14.65 -8.61 -17.40
N CYS A 284 15.52 -9.44 -16.82
CA CYS A 284 16.23 -10.47 -17.58
C CYS A 284 15.39 -11.75 -17.62
N LYS A 285 15.43 -12.49 -18.75
CA LYS A 285 15.06 -13.91 -18.73
C LYS A 285 16.04 -14.61 -17.80
N PHE A 286 15.53 -15.35 -16.80
CA PHE A 286 16.35 -15.97 -15.76
C PHE A 286 17.44 -16.83 -16.41
N ASN A 287 18.69 -16.42 -16.24
CA ASN A 287 19.83 -17.19 -16.73
C ASN A 287 20.53 -17.80 -15.52
N ILE A 288 20.41 -19.12 -15.40
CA ILE A 288 20.98 -19.95 -14.32
C ILE A 288 22.47 -19.67 -14.12
N LYS A 289 23.19 -19.21 -15.15
CA LYS A 289 24.64 -18.93 -15.08
C LYS A 289 25.02 -17.56 -14.48
N LYS A 290 24.11 -16.59 -14.37
CA LYS A 290 24.44 -15.22 -13.92
C LYS A 290 23.71 -14.76 -12.66
N ASP A 291 22.67 -15.46 -12.19
CA ASP A 291 21.86 -15.10 -11.02
C ASP A 291 21.36 -13.64 -11.00
N LEU A 292 21.24 -13.02 -12.19
CA LEU A 292 20.79 -11.64 -12.34
C LEU A 292 19.35 -11.62 -12.86
N ARG A 293 18.44 -11.16 -12.00
CA ARG A 293 17.01 -10.96 -12.34
C ARG A 293 16.77 -9.69 -13.17
N PHE A 294 17.68 -8.72 -13.09
CA PHE A 294 17.55 -7.42 -13.75
C PHE A 294 18.89 -6.96 -14.34
N SER A 295 18.80 -6.19 -15.42
CA SER A 295 19.89 -5.39 -15.99
C SER A 295 19.59 -3.89 -15.86
N TYR A 296 20.64 -3.08 -15.92
CA TYR A 296 20.56 -1.66 -15.64
C TYR A 296 21.27 -0.87 -16.75
N GLU A 297 20.59 0.13 -17.26
CA GLU A 297 21.13 1.15 -18.16
C GLU A 297 20.94 2.52 -17.50
N TYR A 298 21.74 3.51 -17.85
CA TYR A 298 21.58 4.87 -17.32
C TYR A 298 21.85 5.94 -18.38
N VAL A 299 21.19 7.08 -18.23
CA VAL A 299 21.43 8.30 -19.00
C VAL A 299 22.38 9.19 -18.21
N MET A 300 23.29 9.87 -18.91
CA MET A 300 24.20 10.83 -18.27
C MET A 300 23.45 11.88 -17.45
N PRO A 301 23.95 12.24 -16.25
CA PRO A 301 23.31 13.23 -15.40
C PRO A 301 23.24 14.60 -16.07
N GLU A 302 22.11 15.27 -15.95
CA GLU A 302 21.86 16.54 -16.63
C GLU A 302 21.16 17.56 -15.73
N ASN A 303 21.33 18.85 -16.04
CA ASN A 303 20.83 19.95 -15.21
C ASN A 303 19.31 20.14 -15.35
N LEU A 304 18.63 20.32 -14.21
CA LEU A 304 17.24 20.75 -14.11
C LEU A 304 17.09 22.27 -14.06
N LYS A 305 18.08 22.95 -13.48
CA LYS A 305 18.03 24.40 -13.20
C LYS A 305 18.16 25.22 -14.48
N PHE A 306 17.20 26.13 -14.71
CA PHE A 306 17.35 27.15 -15.74
C PHE A 306 18.42 28.18 -15.34
N GLU A 307 19.54 28.20 -16.06
CA GLU A 307 20.57 29.24 -15.91
C GLU A 307 20.34 30.42 -16.86
N ILE A 308 19.84 30.15 -18.08
CA ILE A 308 19.62 31.15 -19.13
C ILE A 308 18.12 31.30 -19.39
N LYS A 309 17.64 32.53 -19.53
CA LYS A 309 16.23 32.81 -19.87
C LYS A 309 15.91 32.24 -21.27
N GLY A 310 14.89 31.39 -21.35
CA GLY A 310 14.30 30.91 -22.60
C GLY A 310 14.88 29.62 -23.18
N HIS A 311 16.00 29.11 -22.66
CA HIS A 311 16.60 27.86 -23.12
C HIS A 311 16.58 26.82 -21.99
N PRO A 312 15.67 25.84 -22.02
CA PRO A 312 15.60 24.82 -20.98
C PRO A 312 16.84 23.93 -21.01
N PRO A 313 17.45 23.60 -19.85
CA PRO A 313 18.55 22.65 -19.81
C PRO A 313 18.06 21.24 -20.15
N ASN A 314 18.98 20.37 -20.58
CA ASN A 314 18.62 19.02 -21.03
C ASN A 314 17.91 18.20 -19.95
N GLY A 315 18.32 18.29 -18.68
CA GLY A 315 17.68 17.53 -17.59
C GLY A 315 16.23 17.94 -17.38
N TRP A 316 15.93 19.24 -17.49
CA TRP A 316 14.54 19.71 -17.52
C TRP A 316 13.77 19.17 -18.73
N ARG A 317 14.39 19.19 -19.91
CA ARG A 317 13.77 18.63 -21.13
C ARG A 317 13.52 17.14 -20.98
N TYR A 318 14.39 16.39 -20.31
CA TYR A 318 14.19 14.96 -20.05
C TYR A 318 12.96 14.73 -19.17
N LEU A 319 12.85 15.46 -18.05
CA LEU A 319 11.71 15.38 -17.15
C LEU A 319 10.39 15.69 -17.87
N VAL A 320 10.35 16.78 -18.65
CA VAL A 320 9.15 17.17 -19.38
C VAL A 320 8.84 16.19 -20.52
N THR A 321 9.85 15.67 -21.20
CA THR A 321 9.64 14.64 -22.23
C THR A 321 9.01 13.39 -21.61
N ILE A 322 9.44 12.95 -20.43
CA ILE A 322 8.81 11.84 -19.70
C ILE A 322 7.32 12.14 -19.43
N LEU A 323 6.98 13.37 -19.01
CA LEU A 323 5.59 13.76 -18.75
C LEU A 323 4.69 13.78 -20.01
N GLU A 324 5.28 14.01 -21.17
CA GLU A 324 4.59 14.08 -22.48
C GLU A 324 4.54 12.71 -23.21
N CYS A 325 5.39 11.76 -22.80
CA CYS A 325 5.39 10.40 -23.32
C CYS A 325 4.07 9.67 -23.03
N ASN A 326 3.66 8.79 -23.95
CA ASN A 326 2.63 7.81 -23.60
C ASN A 326 3.23 6.80 -22.62
N ARG A 327 2.40 6.21 -21.77
CA ARG A 327 2.84 5.21 -20.79
C ARG A 327 3.49 3.99 -21.47
N GLU A 328 3.01 3.61 -22.65
CA GLU A 328 3.52 2.49 -23.45
C GLU A 328 4.96 2.74 -23.93
N ASP A 329 5.29 3.99 -24.30
CA ASP A 329 6.64 4.40 -24.70
C ASP A 329 7.64 4.24 -23.54
N LEU A 330 7.16 4.38 -22.31
CA LEU A 330 7.91 4.16 -21.07
C LEU A 330 7.90 2.69 -20.61
N GLY A 331 7.39 1.79 -21.46
CA GLY A 331 7.35 0.36 -21.24
C GLY A 331 6.20 -0.13 -20.37
N TRP A 332 5.24 0.72 -20.00
CA TRP A 332 4.04 0.28 -19.29
C TRP A 332 3.19 -0.63 -20.19
N VAL A 333 2.58 -1.65 -19.59
CA VAL A 333 1.74 -2.63 -20.29
C VAL A 333 0.44 -2.76 -19.50
N ASP A 334 -0.67 -2.88 -20.23
CA ASP A 334 -1.99 -3.09 -19.63
C ASP A 334 -1.95 -4.27 -18.65
N PRO A 335 -2.36 -4.08 -17.39
CA PRO A 335 -2.23 -5.10 -16.36
C PRO A 335 -3.36 -6.11 -16.52
N SER A 336 -3.28 -6.97 -17.52
CA SER A 336 -4.25 -8.03 -17.78
C SER A 336 -3.56 -9.38 -17.92
N ILE A 337 -4.29 -10.47 -17.64
CA ILE A 337 -3.81 -11.84 -17.75
C ILE A 337 -4.77 -12.65 -18.60
N GLU A 338 -4.23 -13.27 -19.64
CA GLU A 338 -4.99 -14.13 -20.54
C GLU A 338 -5.05 -15.55 -19.97
N PHE A 339 -6.25 -16.14 -19.98
CA PHE A 339 -6.57 -17.49 -19.56
C PHE A 339 -7.31 -18.20 -20.70
N ASN A 340 -6.58 -18.84 -21.62
CA ASN A 340 -7.13 -19.48 -22.83
C ASN A 340 -8.07 -18.53 -23.60
N SER A 341 -9.39 -18.65 -23.41
CA SER A 341 -10.43 -17.81 -24.01
C SER A 341 -10.74 -16.53 -23.23
N ASP A 342 -10.40 -16.46 -21.95
CA ASP A 342 -10.79 -15.39 -21.04
C ASP A 342 -9.63 -14.42 -20.79
N THR A 343 -9.94 -13.17 -20.46
CA THR A 343 -8.95 -12.19 -20.03
C THR A 343 -9.40 -11.55 -18.72
N VAL A 344 -8.53 -11.62 -17.71
CA VAL A 344 -8.76 -10.97 -16.42
C VAL A 344 -7.97 -9.67 -16.38
N LYS A 345 -8.66 -8.54 -16.23
CA LYS A 345 -8.01 -7.25 -16.00
C LYS A 345 -7.68 -7.12 -14.53
N LEU A 346 -6.42 -6.88 -14.19
CA LEU A 346 -5.99 -6.62 -12.82
C LEU A 346 -6.34 -5.17 -12.47
N VAL A 347 -6.98 -5.00 -11.31
CA VAL A 347 -7.44 -3.70 -10.82
C VAL A 347 -6.42 -3.10 -9.86
N ARG A 348 -5.94 -3.89 -8.89
CA ARG A 348 -4.93 -3.46 -7.90
C ARG A 348 -4.21 -4.64 -7.25
N SER A 349 -3.03 -4.38 -6.68
CA SER A 349 -2.34 -5.36 -5.84
C SER A 349 -2.87 -5.35 -4.40
N ILE A 350 -3.32 -6.51 -3.92
CA ILE A 350 -3.95 -6.67 -2.60
C ILE A 350 -2.94 -7.19 -1.57
N ASN A 351 -2.13 -8.19 -1.94
CA ASN A 351 -1.23 -8.85 -1.00
C ASN A 351 0.00 -9.43 -1.72
N THR A 352 1.13 -9.50 -1.01
CA THR A 352 2.37 -10.08 -1.50
C THR A 352 2.89 -11.12 -0.50
N GLY A 353 2.75 -12.40 -0.83
CA GLY A 353 3.19 -13.53 0.00
C GLY A 353 4.60 -14.02 -0.35
N ARG A 354 5.04 -15.12 0.26
CA ARG A 354 6.32 -15.76 -0.08
C ARG A 354 6.32 -16.33 -1.50
N THR A 355 5.25 -17.03 -1.84
CA THR A 355 5.10 -17.81 -3.08
C THR A 355 4.48 -17.00 -4.21
N SER A 356 3.64 -16.01 -3.86
CA SER A 356 2.75 -15.36 -4.81
C SER A 356 2.57 -13.87 -4.58
N ILE A 357 2.07 -13.19 -5.60
CA ILE A 357 1.47 -11.86 -5.53
C ILE A 357 -0.02 -12.02 -5.83
N VAL A 358 -0.86 -11.35 -5.06
CA VAL A 358 -2.32 -11.45 -5.13
C VAL A 358 -2.89 -10.10 -5.56
N TYR A 359 -3.77 -10.14 -6.55
CA TYR A 359 -4.42 -8.99 -7.15
C TYR A 359 -5.93 -9.10 -7.05
N GLU A 360 -6.58 -7.95 -7.05
CA GLU A 360 -7.98 -7.82 -7.44
C GLU A 360 -8.02 -7.86 -8.96
N GLY A 361 -8.96 -8.59 -9.52
CA GLY A 361 -9.19 -8.64 -10.94
C GLY A 361 -10.66 -8.47 -11.29
N LYS A 362 -10.91 -8.16 -12.56
CA LYS A 362 -12.23 -8.16 -13.19
C LYS A 362 -12.24 -9.19 -14.31
N LEU A 363 -13.15 -10.15 -14.20
CA LEU A 363 -13.36 -11.21 -15.18
C LEU A 363 -14.78 -11.04 -15.75
N ASN A 364 -14.88 -10.72 -17.05
CA ASN A 364 -16.15 -10.46 -17.73
C ASN A 364 -17.02 -9.46 -16.94
N ASP A 365 -18.30 -9.77 -16.70
CA ASP A 365 -19.25 -8.94 -15.96
C ASP A 365 -19.24 -9.21 -14.44
N MET A 366 -18.32 -10.05 -13.92
CA MET A 366 -18.23 -10.26 -12.48
C MET A 366 -17.67 -9.02 -11.76
N ASP A 367 -18.24 -8.70 -10.59
CA ASP A 367 -17.88 -7.51 -9.81
C ASP A 367 -16.40 -7.50 -9.42
N SER A 368 -15.88 -8.61 -8.87
CA SER A 368 -14.48 -8.75 -8.47
C SER A 368 -14.06 -10.22 -8.32
N VAL A 369 -12.85 -10.52 -8.76
CA VAL A 369 -12.19 -11.83 -8.58
C VAL A 369 -10.82 -11.64 -7.93
N VAL A 370 -10.29 -12.71 -7.35
CA VAL A 370 -8.94 -12.75 -6.79
C VAL A 370 -8.01 -13.43 -7.79
N VAL A 371 -6.91 -12.77 -8.14
CA VAL A 371 -5.89 -13.33 -9.04
C VAL A 371 -4.60 -13.56 -8.27
N LYS A 372 -4.23 -14.82 -8.10
CA LYS A 372 -2.96 -15.23 -7.48
C LYS A 372 -1.96 -15.53 -8.59
N LEU A 373 -0.77 -14.94 -8.52
CA LEU A 373 0.32 -15.16 -9.47
C LEU A 373 1.57 -15.64 -8.76
N ALA A 374 2.19 -16.70 -9.29
CA ALA A 374 3.44 -17.22 -8.74
C ALA A 374 4.57 -16.20 -8.95
N LYS A 375 5.41 -16.03 -7.92
CA LYS A 375 6.56 -15.13 -7.98
C LYS A 375 7.73 -15.69 -8.78
N LYS A 376 7.81 -17.01 -8.84
CA LYS A 376 8.86 -17.80 -9.48
C LYS A 376 8.26 -19.12 -9.95
N GLU A 377 8.87 -19.69 -10.97
CA GLU A 377 8.54 -21.00 -11.52
C GLU A 377 8.71 -22.13 -10.50
N ASP A 378 9.67 -22.01 -9.56
CA ASP A 378 9.86 -22.95 -8.45
C ASP A 378 8.62 -23.11 -7.55
N TYR A 379 7.66 -22.17 -7.62
CA TYR A 379 6.41 -22.22 -6.85
C TYR A 379 5.23 -22.81 -7.63
N SER A 380 5.40 -23.20 -8.90
CA SER A 380 4.32 -23.78 -9.72
C SER A 380 3.70 -25.02 -9.07
N SER A 381 4.50 -25.84 -8.36
CA SER A 381 3.99 -27.00 -7.62
C SER A 381 2.96 -26.65 -6.55
N CYS A 382 3.13 -25.52 -5.85
CA CYS A 382 2.18 -25.06 -4.84
C CYS A 382 0.84 -24.65 -5.50
N PHE A 383 0.89 -24.09 -6.70
CA PHE A 383 -0.30 -23.67 -7.45
C PHE A 383 -1.07 -24.86 -8.01
N GLU A 384 -0.36 -25.89 -8.49
CA GLU A 384 -0.99 -27.13 -8.94
C GLU A 384 -1.65 -27.88 -7.77
N VAL A 385 -1.01 -27.93 -6.59
CA VAL A 385 -1.63 -28.47 -5.37
C VAL A 385 -2.90 -27.69 -5.02
N GLU A 386 -2.81 -26.36 -4.92
CA GLU A 386 -3.95 -25.50 -4.55
C GLU A 386 -5.11 -25.65 -5.55
N LYS A 387 -4.84 -25.68 -6.85
CA LYS A 387 -5.83 -25.97 -7.89
C LYS A 387 -6.53 -27.30 -7.64
N ASN A 388 -5.77 -28.38 -7.50
CA ASN A 388 -6.34 -29.73 -7.33
C ASN A 388 -7.18 -29.83 -6.04
N MET A 389 -6.75 -29.16 -4.98
CA MET A 389 -7.50 -29.09 -3.71
C MET A 389 -8.80 -28.30 -3.88
N LEU A 390 -8.76 -27.13 -4.50
CA LEU A 390 -9.97 -26.33 -4.73
C LEU A 390 -10.97 -27.04 -5.67
N GLN A 391 -10.50 -27.82 -6.64
CA GLN A 391 -11.36 -28.67 -7.47
C GLN A 391 -12.00 -29.80 -6.65
N ASN A 392 -11.24 -30.46 -5.78
CA ASN A 392 -11.77 -31.53 -4.92
C ASN A 392 -12.72 -31.00 -3.84
N LEU A 393 -12.51 -29.77 -3.38
CA LEU A 393 -13.28 -29.11 -2.33
C LEU A 393 -14.40 -28.21 -2.88
N GLU A 394 -14.74 -28.36 -4.16
CA GLU A 394 -15.80 -27.57 -4.80
C GLU A 394 -17.13 -27.73 -4.05
N ASN A 395 -17.89 -26.63 -3.98
CA ASN A 395 -19.20 -26.53 -3.32
C ASN A 395 -19.21 -26.71 -1.79
N ILE A 396 -18.06 -26.85 -1.14
CA ILE A 396 -17.99 -26.78 0.33
C ILE A 396 -18.13 -25.31 0.75
N PRO A 397 -19.00 -24.98 1.72
CA PRO A 397 -19.07 -23.62 2.25
C PRO A 397 -17.73 -23.21 2.88
N HIS A 398 -17.47 -21.90 2.94
CA HIS A 398 -16.26 -21.34 3.53
C HIS A 398 -14.94 -21.72 2.81
N ILE A 399 -15.02 -22.22 1.58
CA ILE A 399 -13.88 -22.43 0.68
C ILE A 399 -14.06 -21.56 -0.58
N PRO A 400 -13.01 -20.87 -1.06
CA PRO A 400 -13.07 -20.11 -2.30
C PRO A 400 -13.40 -21.01 -3.49
N LYS A 401 -14.22 -20.48 -4.41
CA LYS A 401 -14.48 -21.13 -5.70
C LYS A 401 -13.33 -20.83 -6.66
N LEU A 402 -12.76 -21.87 -7.26
CA LEU A 402 -11.82 -21.74 -8.38
C LEU A 402 -12.60 -21.41 -9.66
N LEU A 403 -12.17 -20.36 -10.38
CA LEU A 403 -12.80 -19.88 -11.61
C LEU A 403 -11.93 -20.19 -12.83
N LEU A 404 -10.66 -19.80 -12.80
CA LEU A 404 -9.69 -20.01 -13.88
C LEU A 404 -8.34 -20.42 -13.29
N TYR A 405 -7.52 -21.11 -14.07
CA TYR A 405 -6.17 -21.47 -13.67
C TYR A 405 -5.25 -21.65 -14.88
N LYS A 406 -3.95 -21.46 -14.65
CA LYS A 406 -2.82 -21.85 -15.50
C LYS A 406 -1.68 -22.30 -14.57
N GLU A 407 -0.60 -22.81 -15.15
CA GLU A 407 0.56 -23.34 -14.41
C GLU A 407 1.06 -22.45 -13.27
N ASN A 408 1.08 -21.12 -13.47
CA ASN A 408 1.60 -20.15 -12.52
C ASN A 408 0.55 -19.16 -11.97
N SER A 409 -0.74 -19.43 -12.18
CA SER A 409 -1.80 -18.49 -11.79
C SER A 409 -3.13 -19.16 -11.48
N LEU A 410 -3.83 -18.62 -10.47
CA LEU A 410 -5.17 -19.04 -10.06
C LEU A 410 -6.09 -17.82 -9.98
N VAL A 411 -7.34 -18.00 -10.40
CA VAL A 411 -8.40 -17.01 -10.25
C VAL A 411 -9.49 -17.62 -9.39
N THR A 412 -9.81 -16.97 -8.27
CA THR A 412 -10.81 -17.46 -7.31
C THR A 412 -11.84 -16.38 -6.95
N SER A 413 -12.93 -16.81 -6.32
CA SER A 413 -13.96 -15.93 -5.76
C SER A 413 -14.51 -16.50 -4.44
N PRO A 414 -15.07 -15.68 -3.54
CA PRO A 414 -15.17 -14.23 -3.64
C PRO A 414 -13.86 -13.51 -3.26
N LEU A 415 -13.81 -12.20 -3.53
CA LEU A 415 -12.84 -11.32 -2.90
C LEU A 415 -13.20 -11.15 -1.42
N GLY A 416 -12.19 -11.07 -0.54
CA GLY A 416 -12.40 -10.84 0.89
C GLY A 416 -11.26 -10.08 1.55
N THR A 417 -11.50 -9.66 2.78
CA THR A 417 -10.57 -8.89 3.61
C THR A 417 -9.98 -9.74 4.73
N LYS A 418 -8.73 -9.46 5.14
CA LYS A 418 -8.10 -10.19 6.25
C LYS A 418 -8.89 -10.02 7.54
N VAL A 419 -9.05 -11.13 8.27
CA VAL A 419 -9.77 -11.16 9.54
C VAL A 419 -8.91 -10.55 10.65
N LYS A 420 -9.38 -9.45 11.25
CA LYS A 420 -8.71 -8.82 12.40
C LYS A 420 -9.06 -9.48 13.72
N ASN A 421 -10.33 -9.83 13.89
CA ASN A 421 -10.88 -10.55 15.02
C ASN A 421 -11.93 -11.54 14.50
N PHE A 422 -12.05 -12.69 15.15
CA PHE A 422 -13.11 -13.65 14.87
C PHE A 422 -14.39 -13.27 15.60
N GLN A 423 -15.52 -13.64 15.00
CA GLN A 423 -16.85 -13.69 15.59
C GLN A 423 -17.11 -15.10 16.08
N LYS A 424 -18.05 -15.24 17.01
CA LYS A 424 -18.42 -16.54 17.58
C LYS A 424 -18.83 -17.54 16.49
N GLU A 425 -19.61 -17.07 15.52
CA GLU A 425 -20.09 -17.86 14.39
C GLU A 425 -18.95 -18.36 13.48
N ASP A 426 -17.83 -17.63 13.41
CA ASP A 426 -16.69 -18.07 12.61
C ASP A 426 -16.07 -19.36 13.14
N ILE A 427 -16.07 -19.55 14.47
CA ILE A 427 -15.48 -20.71 15.13
C ILE A 427 -16.18 -21.98 14.64
N ARG A 428 -17.52 -21.99 14.72
CA ARG A 428 -18.35 -23.08 14.21
C ARG A 428 -18.10 -23.29 12.72
N ASN A 429 -18.21 -22.24 11.91
CA ASN A 429 -18.06 -22.30 10.46
C ASN A 429 -16.71 -22.88 10.02
N ILE A 430 -15.60 -22.45 10.65
CA ILE A 430 -14.26 -22.94 10.34
C ILE A 430 -14.14 -24.43 10.73
N ILE A 431 -14.52 -24.80 11.95
CA ILE A 431 -14.32 -26.16 12.46
C ILE A 431 -15.21 -27.18 11.72
N GLU A 432 -16.45 -26.83 11.40
CA GLU A 432 -17.33 -27.68 10.59
C GLU A 432 -16.81 -27.83 9.17
N THR A 433 -16.27 -26.77 8.57
CA THR A 433 -15.60 -26.86 7.26
C THR A 433 -14.40 -27.81 7.31
N LEU A 434 -13.55 -27.68 8.32
CA LEU A 434 -12.41 -28.59 8.53
C LEU A 434 -12.86 -30.03 8.77
N ARG A 435 -13.96 -30.26 9.48
CA ARG A 435 -14.55 -31.61 9.66
C ARG A 435 -14.85 -32.27 8.32
N ILE A 436 -15.47 -31.52 7.39
CA ILE A 436 -15.78 -32.00 6.05
C ILE A 436 -14.49 -32.26 5.26
N VAL A 437 -13.53 -31.34 5.29
CA VAL A 437 -12.22 -31.47 4.62
C VAL A 437 -11.47 -32.72 5.12
N HIS A 438 -11.43 -32.91 6.43
CA HIS A 438 -10.79 -34.06 7.06
C HIS A 438 -11.49 -35.38 6.72
N SER A 439 -12.82 -35.39 6.56
CA SER A 439 -13.55 -36.59 6.09
C SER A 439 -13.23 -36.95 4.63
N ARG A 440 -12.72 -35.99 3.84
CA ARG A 440 -12.18 -36.22 2.49
C ARG A 440 -10.70 -36.60 2.51
N ASN A 441 -10.14 -36.92 3.67
CA ASN A 441 -8.72 -37.27 3.87
C ASN A 441 -7.76 -36.17 3.43
N ILE A 442 -8.16 -34.90 3.54
CA ILE A 442 -7.30 -33.74 3.24
C ILE A 442 -6.87 -33.10 4.56
N VAL A 443 -5.62 -32.66 4.64
CA VAL A 443 -5.07 -31.85 5.73
C VAL A 443 -4.50 -30.57 5.11
N HIS A 444 -4.88 -29.41 5.63
CA HIS A 444 -4.51 -28.09 5.11
C HIS A 444 -3.03 -27.77 5.32
N MET A 445 -2.45 -28.11 6.48
CA MET A 445 -1.02 -27.97 6.84
C MET A 445 -0.45 -26.54 6.99
N ASP A 446 -1.25 -25.51 6.78
CA ASP A 446 -0.82 -24.10 6.93
C ASP A 446 -1.93 -23.26 7.57
N LEU A 447 -2.76 -23.82 8.47
CA LEU A 447 -3.78 -23.03 9.15
C LEU A 447 -3.15 -22.01 10.08
N ARG A 448 -3.40 -20.74 9.78
CA ARG A 448 -2.91 -19.60 10.56
C ARG A 448 -3.82 -18.41 10.40
N ARG A 449 -3.72 -17.44 11.32
CA ARG A 449 -4.53 -16.20 11.30
C ARG A 449 -4.54 -15.45 9.96
N TYR A 450 -3.51 -15.60 9.12
CA TYR A 450 -3.40 -14.92 7.82
C TYR A 450 -4.12 -15.64 6.68
N ASN A 451 -4.54 -16.89 6.90
CA ASN A 451 -5.18 -17.75 5.92
C ASN A 451 -6.71 -17.80 6.13
N PHE A 452 -7.25 -16.79 6.83
CA PHE A 452 -8.68 -16.54 6.95
C PHE A 452 -9.01 -15.15 6.40
N ILE A 453 -10.03 -15.10 5.53
CA ILE A 453 -10.58 -13.85 5.00
C ILE A 453 -12.09 -13.81 5.24
N ARG A 454 -12.66 -12.60 5.26
CA ARG A 454 -14.09 -12.36 5.32
C ARG A 454 -14.54 -11.68 4.03
N ASP A 455 -15.53 -12.23 3.36
CA ASP A 455 -16.13 -11.61 2.18
C ASP A 455 -17.08 -10.47 2.54
N ASP A 456 -17.60 -9.77 1.52
CA ASP A 456 -18.49 -8.62 1.72
C ASP A 456 -19.85 -8.99 2.31
N SER A 457 -20.24 -10.27 2.28
CA SER A 457 -21.44 -10.79 2.95
C SER A 457 -21.22 -11.07 4.44
N GLY A 458 -19.98 -10.91 4.91
CA GLY A 458 -19.58 -11.21 6.28
C GLY A 458 -19.18 -12.67 6.49
N LYS A 459 -19.13 -13.50 5.43
CA LYS A 459 -18.81 -14.93 5.52
C LYS A 459 -17.30 -15.16 5.60
N ILE A 460 -16.89 -15.99 6.55
CA ILE A 460 -15.50 -16.42 6.72
C ILE A 460 -15.09 -17.45 5.64
N LEU A 461 -13.86 -17.39 5.16
CA LEU A 461 -13.29 -18.31 4.17
C LEU A 461 -11.89 -18.77 4.62
N ILE A 462 -11.60 -20.05 4.39
CA ILE A 462 -10.28 -20.67 4.56
C ILE A 462 -9.54 -20.65 3.22
N ILE A 463 -8.35 -20.05 3.18
CA ILE A 463 -7.59 -19.82 1.95
C ILE A 463 -6.17 -20.41 2.03
N ASP A 464 -5.45 -20.39 0.91
CA ASP A 464 -4.05 -20.79 0.78
C ASP A 464 -3.82 -22.32 0.94
N TRP A 465 -4.48 -23.09 0.07
CA TRP A 465 -4.44 -24.56 0.05
C TRP A 465 -3.18 -25.13 -0.65
N GLY A 466 -2.17 -24.29 -0.92
CA GLY A 466 -0.98 -24.67 -1.68
C GLY A 466 0.00 -25.60 -0.96
N TYR A 467 -0.20 -25.80 0.35
CA TYR A 467 0.56 -26.74 1.17
C TYR A 467 -0.26 -27.95 1.64
N SER A 468 -1.50 -28.06 1.19
CA SER A 468 -2.39 -29.14 1.62
C SER A 468 -1.93 -30.49 1.07
N VAL A 469 -2.24 -31.54 1.82
CA VAL A 469 -1.75 -32.90 1.61
C VAL A 469 -2.84 -33.91 1.89
N LEU A 470 -2.64 -35.13 1.39
CA LEU A 470 -3.49 -36.26 1.75
C LEU A 470 -3.10 -36.82 3.12
N LYS A 471 -4.11 -37.12 3.93
CA LYS A 471 -3.99 -37.76 5.24
C LYS A 471 -3.21 -39.06 5.13
N ASN A 472 -2.41 -39.35 6.17
CA ASN A 472 -1.52 -40.50 6.28
C ASN A 472 -0.37 -40.53 5.26
N GLY A 473 -0.23 -39.50 4.43
CA GLY A 473 1.00 -39.29 3.68
C GLY A 473 2.16 -38.98 4.63
N ASN A 474 3.36 -39.35 4.21
CA ASN A 474 4.60 -38.96 4.87
C ASN A 474 5.41 -38.06 3.94
N GLY A 475 6.02 -37.02 4.48
CA GLY A 475 6.84 -36.16 3.66
C GLY A 475 7.63 -35.13 4.43
N ARG A 476 8.34 -34.30 3.66
CA ARG A 476 9.03 -33.13 4.21
C ARG A 476 8.00 -32.06 4.55
N PHE A 477 8.30 -31.31 5.61
CA PHE A 477 7.45 -30.21 6.00
C PHE A 477 7.51 -29.05 5.01
N ALA A 478 6.33 -28.50 4.70
CA ALA A 478 6.15 -27.25 3.98
C ALA A 478 5.00 -26.50 4.63
N GLY A 479 5.23 -25.25 5.06
CA GLY A 479 4.24 -24.44 5.77
C GLY A 479 4.86 -23.51 6.82
N ALA A 480 4.02 -22.92 7.66
CA ALA A 480 4.41 -22.07 8.78
C ALA A 480 4.64 -22.84 10.08
N LEU A 481 5.75 -22.56 10.79
CA LEU A 481 6.08 -23.22 12.06
C LEU A 481 5.33 -22.66 13.27
N GLU A 482 4.80 -21.43 13.14
CA GLU A 482 4.30 -20.62 14.26
C GLU A 482 3.17 -21.28 15.06
N CYS A 483 2.31 -22.07 14.40
CA CYS A 483 1.16 -22.73 15.01
C CYS A 483 1.31 -24.26 15.05
N MET A 484 2.45 -24.80 14.63
CA MET A 484 2.64 -26.24 14.45
C MET A 484 2.65 -26.98 15.81
N PRO A 485 2.08 -28.19 15.95
CA PRO A 485 2.08 -28.97 17.20
C PRO A 485 3.47 -29.28 17.77
N ASP A 486 3.58 -29.51 19.08
CA ASP A 486 4.87 -29.69 19.77
C ASP A 486 5.60 -30.98 19.36
N ASP A 487 4.86 -32.06 19.13
CA ASP A 487 5.38 -33.33 18.60
C ASP A 487 5.91 -33.17 17.18
N ILE A 488 5.16 -32.48 16.31
CA ILE A 488 5.62 -32.16 14.95
C ILE A 488 6.87 -31.27 15.00
N LEU A 489 6.90 -30.24 15.83
CA LEU A 489 8.09 -29.39 16.01
C LEU A 489 9.31 -30.22 16.47
N LYS A 490 9.14 -31.18 17.38
CA LYS A 490 10.21 -32.10 17.81
C LYS A 490 10.73 -32.96 16.65
N PHE A 491 9.85 -33.55 15.84
CA PHE A 491 10.24 -34.30 14.64
C PHE A 491 11.06 -33.42 13.68
N LEU A 492 10.64 -32.18 13.46
CA LEU A 492 11.34 -31.24 12.59
C LEU A 492 12.72 -30.85 13.12
N VAL A 493 12.87 -30.69 14.44
CA VAL A 493 14.18 -30.45 15.08
C VAL A 493 15.13 -31.63 14.85
N ASN A 494 14.61 -32.85 14.92
CA ASN A 494 15.38 -34.06 14.67
C ASN A 494 15.67 -34.27 13.17
N GLY A 495 14.92 -33.63 12.28
CA GLY A 495 15.03 -33.81 10.82
C GLY A 495 14.26 -35.03 10.32
N GLU A 496 13.24 -35.45 11.07
CA GLU A 496 12.37 -36.58 10.74
C GLU A 496 11.26 -36.14 9.77
N GLN A 497 10.68 -37.12 9.07
CA GLN A 497 9.48 -36.89 8.26
C GLN A 497 8.26 -36.77 9.15
N ILE A 498 7.23 -36.08 8.66
CA ILE A 498 5.98 -35.90 9.38
C ILE A 498 4.88 -36.73 8.73
N THR A 499 4.05 -37.35 9.56
CA THR A 499 2.81 -38.00 9.14
C THR A 499 1.69 -36.98 9.17
N TYR A 500 1.03 -36.78 8.04
CA TYR A 500 -0.01 -35.75 7.93
C TYR A 500 -1.32 -36.24 8.54
N LEU A 501 -1.76 -35.60 9.63
CA LEU A 501 -2.94 -35.99 10.37
C LEU A 501 -3.85 -34.77 10.67
N PRO A 502 -5.19 -34.95 10.67
CA PRO A 502 -6.16 -33.88 10.91
C PRO A 502 -5.98 -33.05 12.19
N TYR A 503 -5.45 -33.62 13.27
CA TYR A 503 -5.29 -32.88 14.54
C TYR A 503 -4.29 -31.74 14.39
N ILE A 504 -3.34 -31.85 13.45
CA ILE A 504 -2.36 -30.81 13.14
C ILE A 504 -3.08 -29.51 12.78
N ASP A 505 -4.10 -29.59 11.92
CA ASP A 505 -4.91 -28.45 11.51
C ASP A 505 -5.69 -27.85 12.70
N LEU A 506 -6.31 -28.68 13.54
CA LEU A 506 -7.07 -28.21 14.69
C LEU A 506 -6.17 -27.54 15.74
N ILE A 507 -5.00 -28.09 16.03
CA ILE A 507 -4.02 -27.47 16.92
C ILE A 507 -3.49 -26.16 16.31
N CYS A 508 -3.23 -26.14 15.00
CA CYS A 508 -2.83 -24.91 14.30
C CYS A 508 -3.90 -23.82 14.41
N LEU A 509 -5.17 -24.18 14.30
CA LEU A 509 -6.31 -23.29 14.49
C LEU A 509 -6.37 -22.73 15.92
N VAL A 510 -6.30 -23.61 16.94
CA VAL A 510 -6.31 -23.22 18.36
C VAL A 510 -5.17 -22.24 18.67
N ARG A 511 -3.95 -22.56 18.21
CA ARG A 511 -2.77 -21.70 18.37
C ARG A 511 -2.94 -20.36 17.65
N SER A 512 -3.62 -20.34 16.51
CA SER A 512 -3.94 -19.10 15.81
C SER A 512 -4.89 -18.20 16.60
N PHE A 513 -5.93 -18.78 17.21
CA PHE A 513 -6.83 -18.04 18.10
C PHE A 513 -6.09 -17.51 19.33
N TYR A 514 -5.26 -18.33 19.97
CA TYR A 514 -4.42 -17.89 21.09
C TYR A 514 -3.58 -16.66 20.73
N LEU A 515 -2.86 -16.72 19.60
CA LEU A 515 -2.00 -15.62 19.16
C LEU A 515 -2.78 -14.36 18.80
N MET A 516 -4.02 -14.49 18.31
CA MET A 516 -4.88 -13.33 18.01
C MET A 516 -5.46 -12.68 19.25
N LEU A 517 -5.86 -13.47 20.25
CA LEU A 517 -6.43 -12.99 21.51
C LEU A 517 -5.36 -12.35 22.39
N HIS A 518 -4.23 -13.03 22.58
CA HIS A 518 -3.20 -12.60 23.54
C HIS A 518 -2.18 -11.64 22.96
N LYS A 519 -2.05 -11.56 21.63
CA LYS A 519 -1.11 -10.67 20.91
C LYS A 519 0.27 -10.58 21.59
N PRO A 520 0.96 -11.72 21.81
CA PRO A 520 2.24 -11.73 22.51
C PRO A 520 3.24 -10.80 21.83
N THR A 521 4.19 -10.27 22.61
CA THR A 521 4.98 -9.13 22.16
C THR A 521 5.74 -9.44 20.87
N LYS A 522 6.04 -8.40 20.06
CA LYS A 522 6.80 -8.56 18.83
C LYS A 522 8.16 -9.23 19.05
N THR A 523 8.75 -9.15 20.24
CA THR A 523 10.03 -9.79 20.57
C THR A 523 9.89 -11.31 20.66
N ASP A 524 8.79 -11.80 21.22
CA ASP A 524 8.50 -13.23 21.38
C ASP A 524 8.20 -13.91 20.04
N ILE A 525 7.45 -13.22 19.16
CA ILE A 525 7.09 -13.72 17.82
C ILE A 525 8.24 -13.51 16.80
N LYS A 526 9.05 -12.44 16.90
CA LYS A 526 10.15 -12.18 15.96
C LYS A 526 11.20 -13.30 15.95
N ARG A 527 11.40 -14.02 17.06
CA ARG A 527 12.30 -15.19 17.12
C ARG A 527 11.88 -16.32 16.17
N ILE A 528 10.60 -16.40 15.80
CA ILE A 528 10.03 -17.42 14.91
C ILE A 528 10.01 -16.96 13.43
N SER A 529 10.38 -15.70 13.15
CA SER A 529 10.30 -15.05 11.83
C SER A 529 11.16 -15.72 10.75
N PHE A 530 10.65 -15.77 9.51
CA PHE A 530 11.26 -16.41 8.33
C PHE A 530 12.39 -15.61 7.64
N ASN A 531 12.87 -14.51 8.26
CA ASN A 531 13.72 -13.51 7.61
C ASN A 531 15.23 -13.65 7.81
N GLY A 532 15.70 -14.67 8.52
CA GLY A 532 17.13 -14.93 8.71
C GLY A 532 17.62 -16.11 7.87
N VAL A 533 18.87 -16.06 7.41
CA VAL A 533 19.59 -17.19 6.79
C VAL A 533 19.99 -18.24 7.85
N TYR A 534 19.09 -18.55 8.79
CA TYR A 534 19.34 -19.46 9.90
C TYR A 534 18.62 -20.79 9.71
N ASP A 535 19.28 -21.86 10.14
CA ASP A 535 18.85 -23.26 10.10
C ASP A 535 17.39 -23.44 10.52
N PHE A 536 16.61 -24.09 9.65
CA PHE A 536 15.21 -24.46 9.86
C PHE A 536 14.98 -25.15 11.22
N LYS A 537 15.94 -25.97 11.68
CA LYS A 537 15.86 -26.66 12.98
C LYS A 537 15.90 -25.69 14.15
N SER A 538 16.72 -24.64 14.10
CA SER A 538 16.78 -23.63 15.16
C SER A 538 15.43 -22.94 15.34
N ARG A 539 14.74 -22.65 14.24
CA ARG A 539 13.44 -21.97 14.27
C ARG A 539 12.33 -22.86 14.81
N ALA A 540 12.38 -24.17 14.50
CA ALA A 540 11.48 -25.13 15.12
C ALA A 540 11.71 -25.23 16.65
N LYS A 541 12.98 -25.15 17.11
CA LYS A 541 13.30 -25.07 18.56
C LYS A 541 12.73 -23.80 19.21
N ASP A 542 12.85 -22.66 18.55
CA ASP A 542 12.30 -21.39 19.06
C ASP A 542 10.78 -21.42 19.19
N ALA A 543 10.08 -21.98 18.19
CA ALA A 543 8.64 -22.19 18.25
C ALA A 543 8.26 -23.15 19.39
N LEU A 544 9.00 -24.24 19.57
CA LEU A 544 8.76 -25.20 20.65
C LEU A 544 8.98 -24.56 22.04
N ALA A 545 10.02 -23.75 22.19
CA ALA A 545 10.30 -23.03 23.44
C ALA A 545 9.23 -21.96 23.75
N PHE A 546 8.66 -21.33 22.73
CA PHE A 546 7.53 -20.43 22.91
C PHE A 546 6.31 -21.21 23.45
N TRP A 547 5.91 -22.30 22.79
CA TRP A 547 4.73 -23.06 23.16
C TRP A 547 4.88 -23.91 24.42
N SER A 548 6.11 -24.14 24.90
CA SER A 548 6.32 -24.78 26.20
C SER A 548 5.88 -23.91 27.39
N SER A 549 5.86 -22.58 27.21
CA SER A 549 5.52 -21.60 28.25
C SER A 549 4.16 -20.90 28.05
N HIS A 550 3.54 -21.05 26.88
CA HIS A 550 2.29 -20.38 26.51
C HIS A 550 1.14 -21.37 26.30
N GLY A 551 -0.11 -20.93 26.52
CA GLY A 551 -1.29 -21.79 26.33
C GLY A 551 -1.36 -22.97 27.30
N LYS A 552 -0.79 -22.85 28.51
CA LYS A 552 -0.68 -23.95 29.50
C LYS A 552 -1.71 -23.94 30.63
N SER A 553 -2.64 -22.99 30.68
CA SER A 553 -3.73 -23.02 31.67
C SER A 553 -4.65 -24.24 31.45
N ASP A 554 -5.32 -24.72 32.49
CA ASP A 554 -6.29 -25.83 32.42
C ASP A 554 -7.31 -25.66 31.29
N PHE A 555 -7.78 -24.43 31.08
CA PHE A 555 -8.70 -24.07 29.99
C PHE A 555 -8.11 -24.37 28.60
N TRP A 556 -6.93 -23.83 28.27
CA TRP A 556 -6.24 -24.10 27.01
C TRP A 556 -5.81 -25.57 26.86
N GLN A 557 -5.42 -26.24 27.95
CA GLN A 557 -5.10 -27.67 27.91
C GLN A 557 -6.32 -28.50 27.49
N LYS A 558 -7.50 -28.19 28.03
CA LYS A 558 -8.75 -28.84 27.63
C LYS A 558 -9.04 -28.62 26.14
N ILE A 559 -8.95 -27.38 25.65
CA ILE A 559 -9.13 -27.08 24.21
C ILE A 559 -8.13 -27.87 23.34
N HIS A 560 -6.86 -27.93 23.75
CA HIS A 560 -5.85 -28.70 23.04
C HIS A 560 -6.15 -30.21 23.04
N GLN A 561 -6.68 -30.74 24.13
CA GLN A 561 -7.09 -32.14 24.20
C GLN A 561 -8.24 -32.44 23.21
N GLU A 562 -9.29 -31.61 23.19
CA GLU A 562 -10.40 -31.80 22.25
C GLU A 562 -9.94 -31.72 20.78
N ALA A 563 -8.95 -30.87 20.48
CA ALA A 563 -8.33 -30.79 19.16
C ALA A 563 -7.50 -32.04 18.81
N ASN A 564 -6.73 -32.58 19.76
CA ASN A 564 -5.94 -33.81 19.58
C ASN A 564 -6.83 -35.03 19.34
N ASP A 565 -7.94 -35.13 20.09
CA ASP A 565 -8.88 -36.24 20.01
C ASP A 565 -9.83 -36.14 18.81
N LEU A 566 -9.71 -35.09 18.00
CA LEU A 566 -10.60 -34.78 16.87
C LEU A 566 -12.07 -34.64 17.29
N ASN A 567 -12.32 -34.14 18.51
CA ASN A 567 -13.66 -33.91 19.01
C ASN A 567 -14.17 -32.52 18.60
N TYR A 568 -14.56 -32.41 17.34
CA TYR A 568 -14.97 -31.14 16.73
C TYR A 568 -16.13 -30.46 17.47
N ASP A 569 -17.11 -31.20 17.98
CA ASP A 569 -18.29 -30.62 18.63
C ASP A 569 -17.94 -29.98 19.98
N ASN A 570 -17.12 -30.66 20.79
CA ASN A 570 -16.63 -30.06 22.03
C ASN A 570 -15.63 -28.95 21.76
N LEU A 571 -14.76 -29.09 20.76
CA LEU A 571 -13.82 -28.04 20.39
C LEU A 571 -14.54 -26.73 20.03
N ILE A 572 -15.65 -26.80 19.29
CA ILE A 572 -16.51 -25.64 19.01
C ILE A 572 -17.02 -25.04 20.32
N LYS A 573 -17.62 -25.84 21.20
CA LYS A 573 -18.18 -25.35 22.48
C LYS A 573 -17.14 -24.65 23.34
N GLU A 574 -15.95 -25.24 23.52
CA GLU A 574 -14.91 -24.68 24.36
C GLU A 574 -14.33 -23.38 23.78
N LEU A 575 -14.16 -23.30 22.45
CA LEU A 575 -13.66 -22.09 21.80
C LEU A 575 -14.71 -20.97 21.71
N GLU A 576 -15.98 -21.32 21.57
CA GLU A 576 -17.09 -20.36 21.60
C GLU A 576 -17.24 -19.64 22.94
N VAL A 577 -16.65 -20.15 24.03
CA VAL A 577 -16.62 -19.45 25.34
C VAL A 577 -15.67 -18.24 25.33
N LEU A 578 -14.74 -18.18 24.37
CA LEU A 578 -13.78 -17.07 24.24
C LEU A 578 -14.38 -15.82 23.59
N PHE A 579 -15.60 -15.91 23.04
CA PHE A 579 -16.29 -14.86 22.27
C PHE A 579 -17.71 -14.66 22.79
#